data_AF-A0A7X2PQ16-F1
#
_entry.id   AF-A0A7X2PQ16-F1
#
_cell.length_a   1.000
_cell.length_b   1.000
_cell.length_c   1.000
_cell.angle_alpha   90.00
_cell.angle_beta   90.00
_cell.angle_gamma   90.00
#
_symmetry.space_group_name_H-M   'P 1'
#
loop_
_entity.id
_entity.type
_entity.pdbx_description
1 polymer ?
#
loop_
_entity_poly.entity_id
_entity_poly.type
_entity_poly.pdbx_seq_one_letter_code
_entity_poly.pdbx_strand_id
1 'polypeptide(L)'
;MQLTLGLFCLSTLAAAGLWAQTTRTEITKATTPEQDAKANSADVPDVYAISGNFERVVVLRFKYEADLLGGMEKMVKDHKIKNAVILSGIGSVRNYHIHSVNNRTFPSKNIFLKNPTEPADIISVNGYVINGRLHAHMTLTNGEKAFGGHVETGNTVFTFAIVTLGVFGNNVDLEKVDDKTYR
;
A
#
# COMPACT_ATOMS: atom_id res chain seq x y z
N MET A 1 -63.95 31.71 25.86
CA MET A 1 -63.59 30.29 26.10
C MET A 1 -62.34 30.03 25.27
N GLN A 2 -61.19 29.84 25.94
CA GLN A 2 -59.84 29.86 25.36
C GLN A 2 -59.64 28.81 24.25
N LEU A 3 -59.15 29.26 23.09
CA LEU A 3 -58.60 28.39 22.05
C LEU A 3 -57.17 27.98 22.45
N THR A 4 -56.96 26.69 22.61
CA THR A 4 -55.66 26.04 22.82
C THR A 4 -54.81 26.12 21.55
N LEU A 5 -53.67 26.81 21.63
CA LEU A 5 -52.65 26.83 20.58
C LEU A 5 -51.74 25.61 20.77
N GLY A 6 -51.93 24.58 19.93
CA GLY A 6 -51.07 23.41 19.90
C GLY A 6 -49.72 23.75 19.26
N LEU A 7 -48.65 23.67 20.05
CA LEU A 7 -47.28 23.83 19.58
C LEU A 7 -46.85 22.54 18.86
N PHE A 8 -46.87 22.55 17.53
CA PHE A 8 -46.27 21.48 16.72
C PHE A 8 -44.75 21.56 16.83
N CYS A 9 -44.16 20.71 17.67
CA CYS A 9 -42.73 20.50 17.73
C CYS A 9 -42.32 19.65 16.51
N LEU A 10 -41.92 20.31 15.42
CA LEU A 10 -41.38 19.64 14.24
C LEU A 10 -39.93 19.24 14.53
N SER A 11 -39.72 18.03 15.07
CA SER A 11 -38.38 17.46 15.21
C SER A 11 -37.86 17.04 13.84
N THR A 12 -37.06 17.90 13.22
CA THR A 12 -36.26 17.52 12.05
C THR A 12 -35.20 16.51 12.49
N LEU A 13 -35.45 15.21 12.28
CA LEU A 13 -34.39 14.21 12.29
C LEU A 13 -33.44 14.52 11.12
N ALA A 14 -32.32 15.18 11.44
CA ALA A 14 -31.19 15.24 10.52
C ALA A 14 -30.61 13.83 10.38
N ALA A 15 -30.99 13.13 9.32
CA ALA A 15 -30.25 11.97 8.85
C ALA A 15 -28.88 12.46 8.39
N ALA A 16 -27.92 12.51 9.32
CA ALA A 16 -26.52 12.69 8.99
C ALA A 16 -26.12 11.50 8.11
N GLY A 17 -26.04 11.72 6.80
CA GLY A 17 -25.48 10.73 5.89
C GLY A 17 -24.12 10.30 6.42
N LEU A 18 -23.93 9.00 6.61
CA LEU A 18 -22.62 8.42 6.91
C LEU A 18 -21.78 8.52 5.63
N TRP A 19 -21.30 9.72 5.32
CA TRP A 19 -20.26 9.90 4.31
C TRP A 19 -19.06 9.08 4.76
N ALA A 20 -18.55 8.22 3.88
CA ALA A 20 -17.42 7.38 4.22
C ALA A 20 -16.23 8.27 4.60
N GLN A 21 -15.86 8.26 5.88
CA GLN A 21 -14.85 9.16 6.46
C GLN A 21 -13.44 8.61 6.23
N THR A 22 -12.47 9.52 6.10
CA THR A 22 -11.05 9.16 6.13
C THR A 22 -10.69 8.57 7.49
N THR A 23 -10.07 7.39 7.50
CA THR A 23 -9.62 6.73 8.73
C THR A 23 -8.10 6.72 8.83
N ARG A 24 -7.60 6.91 10.05
CA ARG A 24 -6.18 6.78 10.40
C ARG A 24 -6.05 5.85 11.59
N THR A 25 -5.38 4.72 11.42
CA THR A 25 -5.24 3.70 12.47
C THR A 25 -3.77 3.37 12.71
N GLU A 26 -3.32 3.40 13.97
CA GLU A 26 -1.99 2.92 14.35
C GLU A 26 -2.04 1.44 14.74
N ILE A 27 -1.11 0.64 14.22
CA ILE A 27 -0.96 -0.77 14.54
C ILE A 27 0.51 -1.05 14.90
N THR A 28 0.74 -1.64 16.07
CA THR A 28 2.05 -2.16 16.46
C THR A 28 2.35 -3.47 15.71
N LYS A 29 3.48 -3.55 15.03
CA LYS A 29 3.99 -4.71 14.30
C LYS A 29 5.14 -5.36 15.07
N ALA A 30 4.82 -5.94 16.23
CA ALA A 30 5.78 -6.65 17.06
C ALA A 30 6.25 -7.97 16.42
N THR A 31 7.47 -8.38 16.76
CA THR A 31 7.98 -9.73 16.49
C THR A 31 7.94 -10.54 17.80
N THR A 32 9.05 -11.08 18.27
CA THR A 32 9.21 -11.54 19.67
C THR A 32 9.96 -10.48 20.49
N PRO A 33 9.83 -10.45 21.82
CA PRO A 33 10.62 -9.54 22.65
C PRO A 33 12.13 -9.64 22.40
N GLU A 34 12.65 -10.84 22.20
CA GLU A 34 14.05 -11.10 21.88
C GLU A 34 14.41 -10.54 20.49
N GLN A 35 13.56 -10.78 19.49
CA GLN A 35 13.77 -10.27 18.14
C GLN A 35 13.61 -8.76 18.04
N ASP A 36 12.75 -8.12 18.82
CA ASP A 36 12.59 -6.65 18.82
C ASP A 36 13.73 -5.98 19.61
N ALA A 37 14.28 -6.62 20.65
CA ALA A 37 15.43 -6.12 21.40
C ALA A 37 16.79 -6.44 20.76
N LYS A 38 16.83 -7.34 19.76
CA LYS A 38 18.06 -7.80 19.10
C LYS A 38 18.85 -6.63 18.50
N ALA A 39 20.13 -6.52 18.88
CA ALA A 39 21.10 -5.63 18.25
C ALA A 39 21.56 -6.17 16.87
N ASN A 40 22.29 -5.36 16.12
CA ASN A 40 22.91 -5.84 14.88
C ASN A 40 23.92 -6.96 15.17
N SER A 41 23.95 -7.97 14.29
CA SER A 41 24.91 -9.06 14.29
C SER A 41 26.12 -8.72 13.42
N ALA A 42 27.32 -9.07 13.88
CA ALA A 42 28.54 -8.96 13.07
C ALA A 42 28.54 -9.92 11.85
N ASP A 43 27.67 -10.93 11.85
CA ASP A 43 27.52 -11.89 10.75
C ASP A 43 26.71 -11.32 9.56
N VAL A 44 26.02 -10.19 9.76
CA VAL A 44 25.26 -9.51 8.71
C VAL A 44 26.01 -8.22 8.35
N PRO A 45 26.54 -8.09 7.12
CA PRO A 45 27.20 -6.86 6.71
C PRO A 45 26.18 -5.71 6.64
N ASP A 46 26.64 -4.48 6.93
CA ASP A 46 25.81 -3.27 6.83
C ASP A 46 25.13 -3.12 5.46
N VAL A 47 25.79 -3.58 4.40
CA VAL A 47 25.26 -3.65 3.03
C VAL A 47 25.88 -4.84 2.30
N TYR A 48 25.09 -5.48 1.43
CA TYR A 48 25.55 -6.50 0.50
C TYR A 48 24.89 -6.30 -0.86
N ALA A 49 25.56 -6.72 -1.92
CA ALA A 49 25.04 -6.64 -3.27
C ALA A 49 24.38 -7.96 -3.67
N ILE A 50 23.19 -7.88 -4.25
CA ILE A 50 22.59 -8.96 -5.03
C ILE A 50 22.63 -8.50 -6.49
N SER A 51 23.35 -9.25 -7.32
CA SER A 51 23.48 -8.94 -8.75
C SER A 51 22.70 -9.94 -9.60
N GLY A 52 22.06 -9.46 -10.64
CA GLY A 52 21.28 -10.28 -11.56
C GLY A 52 20.86 -9.51 -12.79
N ASN A 53 20.51 -10.25 -13.84
CA ASN A 53 19.93 -9.70 -15.06
C ASN A 53 18.41 -9.89 -15.05
N PHE A 54 17.70 -9.07 -15.82
CA PHE A 54 16.30 -9.34 -16.13
C PHE A 54 16.20 -10.43 -17.19
N GLU A 55 15.37 -11.45 -16.94
CA GLU A 55 14.99 -12.43 -17.95
C GLU A 55 13.94 -11.85 -18.90
N ARG A 56 13.05 -11.00 -18.39
CA ARG A 56 11.99 -10.35 -19.17
C ARG A 56 11.41 -9.13 -18.46
N VAL A 57 10.70 -8.31 -19.23
CA VAL A 57 9.87 -7.21 -18.75
C VAL A 57 8.40 -7.58 -18.91
N VAL A 58 7.57 -7.26 -17.92
CA VAL A 58 6.12 -7.48 -17.94
C VAL A 58 5.42 -6.16 -17.68
N VAL A 59 4.56 -5.73 -18.61
CA VAL A 59 3.77 -4.49 -18.47
C VAL A 59 2.34 -4.87 -18.11
N LEU A 60 1.90 -4.42 -16.94
CA LEU A 60 0.55 -4.61 -16.44
C LEU A 60 -0.26 -3.35 -16.74
N ARG A 61 -1.38 -3.50 -17.45
CA ARG A 61 -2.32 -2.40 -17.69
C ARG A 61 -3.64 -2.70 -16.97
N PHE A 62 -4.03 -1.80 -16.09
CA PHE A 62 -5.27 -1.86 -15.34
C PHE A 62 -6.35 -1.05 -16.02
N LYS A 63 -7.57 -1.58 -16.02
CA LYS A 63 -8.77 -0.86 -16.47
C LYS A 63 -9.42 -0.12 -15.31
N TYR A 64 -10.36 0.75 -15.64
CA TYR A 64 -11.28 1.37 -14.67
C TYR A 64 -11.90 0.32 -13.74
N GLU A 65 -11.95 0.65 -12.45
CA GLU A 65 -12.49 -0.14 -11.34
C GLU A 65 -11.78 -1.46 -11.05
N ALA A 66 -10.59 -1.68 -11.61
CA ALA A 66 -9.74 -2.79 -11.18
C ALA A 66 -9.18 -2.54 -9.78
N ASP A 67 -9.04 -3.63 -9.00
CA ASP A 67 -8.24 -3.64 -7.76
C ASP A 67 -6.75 -3.59 -8.12
N LEU A 68 -6.06 -2.53 -7.70
CA LEU A 68 -4.66 -2.32 -8.01
C LEU A 68 -3.76 -3.40 -7.38
N LEU A 69 -3.89 -3.65 -6.08
CA LEU A 69 -3.04 -4.61 -5.37
C LEU A 69 -3.39 -6.04 -5.81
N GLY A 70 -4.68 -6.39 -5.74
CA GLY A 70 -5.14 -7.73 -6.11
C GLY A 70 -4.84 -8.05 -7.57
N GLY A 71 -4.89 -7.07 -8.48
CA GLY A 71 -4.51 -7.24 -9.87
C GLY A 71 -3.01 -7.45 -10.06
N MET A 72 -2.14 -6.74 -9.33
CA MET A 72 -0.69 -6.99 -9.36
C MET A 72 -0.36 -8.40 -8.83
N GLU A 73 -0.91 -8.79 -7.68
CA GLU A 73 -0.70 -10.13 -7.09
C GLU A 73 -1.17 -11.24 -8.01
N LYS A 74 -2.34 -11.08 -8.63
CA LYS A 74 -2.86 -12.01 -9.63
C LYS A 74 -1.89 -12.17 -10.79
N MET A 75 -1.37 -11.07 -11.33
CA MET A 75 -0.45 -11.12 -12.47
C MET A 75 0.91 -11.74 -12.09
N VAL A 76 1.41 -11.46 -10.89
CA VAL A 76 2.60 -12.13 -10.35
C VAL A 76 2.41 -13.65 -10.34
N LYS A 77 1.26 -14.12 -9.84
CA LYS A 77 0.92 -15.55 -9.80
C LYS A 77 0.76 -16.15 -11.19
N ASP A 78 -0.07 -15.54 -12.04
CA ASP A 78 -0.41 -16.06 -13.38
C ASP A 78 0.82 -16.15 -14.28
N HIS A 79 1.71 -15.16 -14.19
CA HIS A 79 2.97 -15.14 -14.91
C HIS A 79 4.11 -15.88 -14.20
N LYS A 80 3.85 -16.55 -13.07
CA LYS A 80 4.84 -17.33 -12.30
C LYS A 80 6.09 -16.52 -11.98
N ILE A 81 5.92 -15.27 -11.57
CA ILE A 81 7.02 -14.36 -11.26
C ILE A 81 7.53 -14.70 -9.85
N LYS A 82 8.74 -15.24 -9.76
CA LYS A 82 9.41 -15.52 -8.48
C LYS A 82 10.00 -14.25 -7.88
N ASN A 83 10.92 -13.61 -8.62
CA ASN A 83 11.62 -12.41 -8.16
C ASN A 83 11.54 -11.32 -9.24
N ALA A 84 11.19 -10.10 -8.84
CA ALA A 84 11.11 -8.96 -9.75
C ALA A 84 11.30 -7.63 -9.00
N VAL A 85 11.61 -6.58 -9.74
CA VAL A 85 11.52 -5.19 -9.28
C VAL A 85 10.45 -4.46 -10.08
N ILE A 86 9.68 -3.59 -9.43
CA ILE A 86 8.78 -2.67 -10.10
C ILE A 86 9.64 -1.52 -10.65
N LEU A 87 9.73 -1.41 -11.97
CA LEU A 87 10.54 -0.42 -12.68
C LEU A 87 9.83 0.93 -12.81
N SER A 88 8.50 0.91 -12.88
CA SER A 88 7.66 2.10 -13.00
C SER A 88 6.21 1.75 -12.69
N GLY A 89 5.47 2.71 -12.13
CA GLY A 89 4.03 2.67 -12.21
C GLY A 89 3.40 4.05 -12.12
N ILE A 90 2.36 4.27 -12.93
CA ILE A 90 1.62 5.53 -13.05
C ILE A 90 0.13 5.26 -13.25
N GLY A 91 -0.72 6.25 -13.03
CA GLY A 91 -2.16 6.14 -13.25
C GLY A 91 -2.95 6.99 -12.30
N SER A 92 -4.17 6.56 -11.97
CA SER A 92 -5.01 7.21 -10.97
C SER A 92 -5.87 6.21 -10.21
N VAL A 93 -6.23 6.55 -8.99
CA VAL A 93 -7.16 5.81 -8.14
C VAL A 93 -8.36 6.67 -7.77
N ARG A 94 -9.50 6.03 -7.52
CA ARG A 94 -10.74 6.68 -7.05
C ARG A 94 -10.71 6.98 -5.56
N ASN A 95 -9.91 6.19 -4.85
CA ASN A 95 -9.81 6.14 -3.40
C ASN A 95 -8.46 5.51 -3.07
N TYR A 96 -7.93 5.73 -1.87
CA TYR A 96 -6.62 5.21 -1.51
C TYR A 96 -6.56 4.59 -0.12
N HIS A 97 -5.73 3.56 0.00
CA HIS A 97 -5.38 2.91 1.26
C HIS A 97 -3.89 2.58 1.25
N ILE A 98 -3.16 3.15 2.20
CA ILE A 98 -1.71 2.99 2.33
C ILE A 98 -1.31 2.90 3.80
N HIS A 99 -0.12 2.38 4.07
CA HIS A 99 0.47 2.52 5.39
C HIS A 99 1.93 2.98 5.37
N SER A 100 2.36 3.61 6.46
CA SER A 100 3.74 4.07 6.66
C SER A 100 4.20 3.81 8.09
N VAL A 101 5.52 3.61 8.27
CA VAL A 101 6.12 3.45 9.60
C VAL A 101 6.07 4.79 10.37
N ASN A 102 5.72 4.75 11.65
CA ASN A 102 5.43 5.91 12.50
C ASN A 102 6.30 6.03 13.76
N ASN A 103 7.37 5.25 13.88
CA ASN A 103 8.26 5.33 15.04
C ASN A 103 9.72 4.98 14.68
N ARG A 104 10.60 5.13 15.67
CA ARG A 104 12.06 5.02 15.53
C ARG A 104 12.68 3.82 16.25
N THR A 105 11.86 3.00 16.90
CA THR A 105 12.29 1.86 17.73
C THR A 105 11.47 0.62 17.42
N PHE A 106 11.99 -0.56 17.73
CA PHE A 106 11.18 -1.78 17.73
C PHE A 106 10.37 -1.90 19.03
N PRO A 107 9.16 -2.50 18.99
CA PRO A 107 8.44 -2.94 17.79
C PRO A 107 8.04 -1.75 16.90
N SER A 108 8.13 -1.94 15.58
CA SER A 108 7.73 -0.94 14.59
C SER A 108 6.23 -0.69 14.68
N LYS A 109 5.80 0.56 14.48
CA LYS A 109 4.40 0.97 14.43
C LYS A 109 4.07 1.47 13.05
N ASN A 110 2.93 1.05 12.50
CA ASN A 110 2.45 1.52 11.21
C ASN A 110 1.19 2.36 11.39
N ILE A 111 1.11 3.48 10.67
CA ILE A 111 -0.16 4.18 10.45
C ILE A 111 -0.74 3.71 9.13
N PHE A 112 -1.98 3.23 9.16
CA PHE A 112 -2.82 2.97 8.01
C PHE A 112 -3.69 4.20 7.74
N LEU A 113 -3.56 4.79 6.56
CA LEU A 113 -4.38 5.90 6.08
C LEU A 113 -5.28 5.39 4.96
N LYS A 114 -6.59 5.49 5.17
CA LYS A 114 -7.60 5.11 4.18
C LYS A 114 -8.53 6.28 3.92
N ASN A 115 -8.61 6.71 2.66
CA ASN A 115 -9.61 7.65 2.19
C ASN A 115 -10.50 6.92 1.16
N PRO A 116 -11.79 6.69 1.47
CA PRO A 116 -12.68 5.91 0.63
C PRO A 116 -13.28 6.69 -0.57
N THR A 117 -13.13 8.01 -0.62
CA THR A 117 -13.85 8.86 -1.60
C THR A 117 -12.96 9.84 -2.38
N GLU A 118 -11.76 10.15 -1.90
CA GLU A 118 -10.87 11.10 -2.57
C GLU A 118 -10.03 10.41 -3.67
N PRO A 119 -10.09 10.91 -4.93
CA PRO A 119 -9.23 10.43 -5.99
C PRO A 119 -7.80 10.94 -5.82
N ALA A 120 -6.84 10.23 -6.38
CA ALA A 120 -5.45 10.67 -6.44
C ALA A 120 -4.75 10.14 -7.69
N ASP A 121 -3.79 10.91 -8.21
CA ASP A 121 -2.90 10.44 -9.27
C ASP A 121 -1.78 9.60 -8.65
N ILE A 122 -1.52 8.44 -9.26
CA ILE A 122 -0.35 7.61 -9.00
C ILE A 122 0.79 8.19 -9.83
N ILE A 123 1.77 8.80 -9.16
CA ILE A 123 2.95 9.36 -9.82
C ILE A 123 4.19 8.47 -9.71
N SER A 124 4.15 7.47 -8.82
CA SER A 124 5.15 6.40 -8.79
C SER A 124 4.59 5.15 -8.11
N VAL A 125 4.92 3.97 -8.65
CA VAL A 125 4.85 2.69 -7.95
C VAL A 125 6.22 2.04 -8.08
N ASN A 126 6.75 1.58 -6.95
CA ASN A 126 8.05 0.93 -6.85
C ASN A 126 8.00 -0.14 -5.76
N GLY A 127 8.92 -1.10 -5.82
CA GLY A 127 8.91 -2.23 -4.90
C GLY A 127 9.43 -3.50 -5.54
N TYR A 128 9.18 -4.63 -4.88
CA TYR A 128 9.74 -5.92 -5.27
C TYR A 128 8.68 -7.02 -5.24
N VAL A 129 8.89 -8.03 -6.09
CA VAL A 129 8.32 -9.36 -5.91
C VAL A 129 9.42 -10.22 -5.31
N ILE A 130 9.17 -10.82 -4.15
CA ILE A 130 10.11 -11.59 -3.35
C ILE A 130 9.53 -12.99 -3.16
N ASN A 131 10.09 -13.98 -3.84
CA ASN A 131 9.58 -15.35 -3.85
C ASN A 131 8.06 -15.43 -4.11
N GLY A 132 7.57 -14.64 -5.07
CA GLY A 132 6.16 -14.56 -5.45
C GLY A 132 5.29 -13.66 -4.57
N ARG A 133 5.82 -13.15 -3.45
CA ARG A 133 5.14 -12.16 -2.61
C ARG A 133 5.43 -10.75 -3.09
N LEU A 134 4.39 -9.94 -3.28
CA LEU A 134 4.53 -8.55 -3.67
C LEU A 134 4.76 -7.66 -2.43
N HIS A 135 5.72 -6.75 -2.52
CA HIS A 135 5.92 -5.65 -1.58
C HIS A 135 6.03 -4.35 -2.39
N ALA A 136 4.90 -3.69 -2.58
CA ALA A 136 4.80 -2.46 -3.38
C ALA A 136 4.57 -1.24 -2.50
N HIS A 137 5.20 -0.13 -2.87
CA HIS A 137 4.95 1.21 -2.33
C HIS A 137 4.50 2.10 -3.47
N MET A 138 3.69 3.11 -3.16
CA MET A 138 3.28 4.11 -4.14
C MET A 138 3.35 5.52 -3.60
N THR A 139 3.62 6.46 -4.50
CA THR A 139 3.46 7.89 -4.28
C THR A 139 2.24 8.38 -5.05
N LEU A 140 1.37 9.06 -4.32
CA LEU A 140 0.14 9.67 -4.76
C LEU A 140 0.27 11.19 -4.73
N THR A 141 -0.52 11.88 -5.54
CA THR A 141 -0.74 13.33 -5.43
C THR A 141 -2.21 13.67 -5.66
N ASN A 142 -2.69 14.72 -4.98
CA ASN A 142 -4.00 15.31 -5.21
C ASN A 142 -3.90 16.70 -5.88
N GLY A 143 -2.74 17.03 -6.45
CA GLY A 143 -2.46 18.32 -7.08
C GLY A 143 -1.86 19.37 -6.13
N GLU A 144 -2.02 19.21 -4.81
CA GLU A 144 -1.48 20.13 -3.81
C GLU A 144 -0.26 19.56 -3.08
N LYS A 145 -0.27 18.25 -2.83
CA LYS A 145 0.77 17.56 -2.07
C LYS A 145 1.03 16.17 -2.61
N ALA A 146 2.27 15.72 -2.46
CA ALA A 146 2.63 14.31 -2.61
C ALA A 146 2.54 13.60 -1.26
N PHE A 147 1.97 12.40 -1.26
CA PHE A 147 1.86 11.53 -0.09
C PHE A 147 1.96 10.07 -0.53
N GLY A 148 2.25 9.13 0.36
CA GLY A 148 2.48 7.76 -0.06
C GLY A 148 2.85 6.82 1.08
N GLY A 149 2.98 5.55 0.73
CA GLY A 149 3.29 4.46 1.65
C GLY A 149 3.23 3.11 0.97
N HIS A 150 3.27 2.04 1.76
CA HIS A 150 3.01 0.68 1.32
C HIS A 150 1.59 0.57 0.77
N VAL A 151 1.42 -0.11 -0.36
CA VAL A 151 0.13 -0.29 -1.03
C VAL A 151 -0.70 -1.31 -0.26
N GLU A 152 -1.87 -0.92 0.21
CA GLU A 152 -2.81 -1.83 0.87
C GLU A 152 -3.95 -2.28 -0.04
N THR A 153 -4.75 -3.24 0.44
CA THR A 153 -5.99 -3.62 -0.25
C THR A 153 -6.99 -2.48 -0.31
N GLY A 154 -7.78 -2.44 -1.38
CA GLY A 154 -8.85 -1.45 -1.55
C GLY A 154 -8.44 -0.18 -2.28
N ASN A 155 -7.40 -0.20 -3.11
CA ASN A 155 -7.09 0.88 -4.04
C ASN A 155 -7.76 0.61 -5.39
N THR A 156 -8.82 1.35 -5.71
CA THR A 156 -9.61 1.14 -6.94
C THR A 156 -9.10 2.05 -8.06
N VAL A 157 -8.70 1.49 -9.20
CA VAL A 157 -8.21 2.26 -10.35
C VAL A 157 -9.31 3.16 -10.93
N PHE A 158 -8.97 4.41 -11.25
CA PHE A 158 -9.89 5.38 -11.85
C PHE A 158 -9.79 5.42 -13.39
N THR A 159 -8.80 6.08 -13.98
CA THR A 159 -8.73 6.13 -15.46
C THR A 159 -8.06 4.88 -16.02
N PHE A 160 -6.86 4.62 -15.55
CA PHE A 160 -6.04 3.45 -15.80
C PHE A 160 -4.92 3.42 -14.75
N ALA A 161 -4.22 2.29 -14.67
CA ALA A 161 -2.89 2.25 -14.09
C ALA A 161 -1.99 1.39 -14.97
N ILE A 162 -0.71 1.70 -14.97
CA ILE A 162 0.32 0.91 -15.64
C ILE A 162 1.37 0.58 -14.58
N VAL A 163 1.77 -0.68 -14.49
CA VAL A 163 2.86 -1.13 -13.61
C VAL A 163 3.79 -2.03 -14.41
N THR A 164 5.07 -1.70 -14.45
CA THR A 164 6.09 -2.42 -15.22
C THR A 164 7.01 -3.17 -14.27
N LEU A 165 7.15 -4.48 -14.50
CA LEU A 165 8.00 -5.38 -13.73
C LEU A 165 9.23 -5.78 -14.55
N GLY A 166 10.42 -5.64 -13.97
CA GLY A 166 11.63 -6.31 -14.43
C GLY A 166 11.79 -7.63 -13.68
N VAL A 167 11.58 -8.76 -14.36
CA VAL A 167 11.63 -10.10 -13.76
C VAL A 167 13.07 -10.57 -13.76
N PHE A 168 13.60 -10.89 -12.58
CA PHE A 168 14.97 -11.37 -12.40
C PHE A 168 15.17 -12.81 -12.85
N GLY A 169 16.44 -13.14 -13.13
CA GLY A 169 16.96 -14.49 -13.23
C GLY A 169 16.51 -15.41 -12.09
N ASN A 170 16.20 -16.69 -12.38
CA ASN A 170 15.91 -17.68 -11.34
C ASN A 170 17.05 -17.87 -10.32
N ASN A 171 18.28 -17.48 -10.67
CA ASN A 171 19.47 -17.49 -9.82
C ASN A 171 19.56 -16.30 -8.85
N VAL A 172 18.68 -15.29 -8.98
CA VAL A 172 18.64 -14.13 -8.09
C VAL A 172 17.80 -14.47 -6.87
N ASP A 173 18.37 -14.33 -5.68
CA ASP A 173 17.69 -14.54 -4.41
C ASP A 173 17.43 -13.20 -3.71
N LEU A 174 16.16 -12.95 -3.38
CA LEU A 174 15.70 -11.73 -2.69
C LEU A 174 15.09 -12.04 -1.31
N GLU A 175 15.17 -13.27 -0.82
CA GLU A 175 14.36 -13.74 0.33
C GLU A 175 14.46 -12.86 1.59
N LYS A 176 15.62 -12.21 1.80
CA LYS A 176 15.91 -11.42 3.01
C LYS A 176 15.83 -9.90 2.84
N VAL A 177 15.51 -9.39 1.64
CA VAL A 177 15.66 -7.94 1.37
C VAL A 177 14.67 -7.07 2.13
N ASP A 178 13.54 -7.63 2.59
CA ASP A 178 12.56 -6.94 3.43
C ASP A 178 12.36 -7.60 4.80
N ASP A 179 13.30 -8.44 5.23
CA ASP A 179 13.31 -9.06 6.55
C ASP A 179 13.99 -8.15 7.58
N LYS A 180 13.16 -7.47 8.37
CA LYS A 180 13.64 -6.60 9.46
C LYS A 180 14.41 -7.33 10.58
N THR A 181 14.32 -8.65 10.67
CA THR A 181 15.00 -9.48 11.68
C THR A 181 16.40 -9.91 11.24
N TYR A 182 16.67 -9.83 9.93
CA TYR A 182 17.97 -10.07 9.33
C TYR A 182 18.87 -8.84 9.46
N ARG A 183 19.43 -8.70 10.66
CA ARG A 183 20.34 -7.62 11.06
C ARG A 183 21.38 -8.15 12.04
#